data_AF-A0A7W6SQJ2-F1
#
_entry.id   AF-A0A7W6SQJ2-F1
#
_cell.length_a   1.000
_cell.length_b   1.000
_cell.length_c   1.000
_cell.angle_alpha   90.00
_cell.angle_beta   90.00
_cell.angle_gamma   90.00
#
_symmetry.space_group_name_H-M   'P 1'
#
loop_
_entity.id
_entity.type
_entity.pdbx_description
1 polymer ?
#
loop_
_entity_poly.entity_id
_entity_poly.type
_entity_poly.pdbx_seq_one_letter_code
_entity_poly.pdbx_strand_id
1 'polypeptide(L)'
;MATQNPPIGSALDHFKLLCDYIKFHLGLYLATPPVFAVIAKALGQKVIASPYFLSGFAVLVGLCFVSGVCASWFMGRHLNRSWETGESVDWDADASNLRRRFLHHYLYWFGLVAALAGLIAAAITAPAPT
;
A
#
# COMPACT_ATOMS: atom_id res chain seq x y z
N MET A 1 -41.31 0.36 -14.31
CA MET A 1 -40.24 1.37 -14.43
C MET A 1 -38.92 0.61 -14.35
N ALA A 2 -38.27 0.37 -15.48
CA ALA A 2 -36.97 -0.30 -15.49
C ALA A 2 -35.91 0.70 -14.99
N THR A 3 -35.25 0.38 -13.89
CA THR A 3 -34.07 1.11 -13.40
C THR A 3 -32.98 0.94 -14.44
N GLN A 4 -32.77 1.96 -15.27
CA GLN A 4 -31.58 2.03 -16.11
C GLN A 4 -30.38 2.10 -15.18
N ASN A 5 -29.60 1.03 -15.12
CA ASN A 5 -28.27 1.08 -14.52
C ASN A 5 -27.50 2.20 -15.24
N PRO A 6 -26.78 3.06 -14.50
CA PRO A 6 -26.01 4.13 -15.12
C PRO A 6 -25.06 3.53 -16.17
N PRO A 7 -24.76 4.27 -17.26
CA PRO A 7 -23.87 3.76 -18.29
C PRO A 7 -22.56 3.33 -17.63
N ILE A 8 -22.21 2.06 -17.85
CA ILE A 8 -20.90 1.51 -17.53
C ILE A 8 -19.89 2.49 -18.12
N GLY A 9 -19.00 3.03 -17.29
CA GLY A 9 -18.00 4.02 -17.71
C GLY A 9 -17.27 3.53 -18.96
N SER A 10 -16.86 4.46 -19.81
CA SER A 10 -16.15 4.11 -21.04
C SER A 10 -14.91 3.26 -20.72
N ALA A 11 -14.42 2.45 -21.67
CA ALA A 11 -13.16 1.71 -21.52
C ALA A 11 -12.01 2.57 -20.96
N LEU A 12 -12.00 3.84 -21.35
CA LEU A 12 -11.07 4.86 -20.88
C LEU A 12 -11.24 5.20 -19.39
N ASP A 13 -12.45 5.16 -18.84
CA ASP A 13 -12.71 5.38 -17.42
C ASP A 13 -12.22 4.22 -16.55
N HIS A 14 -12.38 2.97 -17.00
CA HIS A 14 -11.79 1.81 -16.31
C HIS A 14 -10.26 1.84 -16.34
N PHE A 15 -9.68 2.22 -17.49
CA PHE A 15 -8.23 2.37 -17.61
C PHE A 15 -7.69 3.48 -16.68
N LYS A 16 -8.40 4.62 -16.57
CA LYS A 16 -8.05 5.68 -15.62
C LYS A 16 -8.13 5.18 -14.18
N LEU A 17 -9.19 4.46 -13.82
CA LEU A 17 -9.36 3.91 -12.47
C LEU A 17 -8.22 2.94 -12.12
N LEU A 18 -7.83 2.07 -13.04
CA LEU A 18 -6.66 1.22 -12.90
C LEU A 18 -5.41 2.08 -12.66
N CYS A 19 -5.13 3.06 -13.53
CA CYS A 19 -3.99 3.97 -13.41
C CYS A 19 -3.94 4.70 -12.06
N ASP A 20 -5.06 5.21 -11.57
CA ASP A 20 -5.14 5.91 -10.28
C ASP A 20 -4.92 4.95 -9.11
N TYR A 21 -5.46 3.72 -9.20
CA TYR A 21 -5.18 2.65 -8.26
C TYR A 21 -3.69 2.30 -8.22
N ILE A 22 -3.00 2.23 -9.37
CA ILE A 22 -1.55 1.99 -9.46
C ILE A 22 -0.78 3.09 -8.74
N LYS A 23 -1.06 4.35 -9.12
CA LYS A 23 -0.36 5.54 -8.60
C LYS A 23 -0.50 5.63 -7.09
N PHE A 24 -1.71 5.39 -6.58
CA PHE A 24 -1.97 5.44 -5.14
C PHE A 24 -1.13 4.41 -4.38
N HIS A 25 -1.15 3.14 -4.79
CA HIS A 25 -0.45 2.09 -4.06
C HIS A 25 1.08 2.18 -4.19
N LEU A 26 1.61 2.46 -5.39
CA LEU A 26 3.04 2.68 -5.56
C LEU A 26 3.52 3.90 -4.78
N GLY A 27 2.77 5.02 -4.86
CA GLY A 27 3.09 6.23 -4.12
C GLY A 27 3.13 5.97 -2.61
N LEU A 28 2.11 5.29 -2.08
CA LEU A 28 2.01 4.95 -0.67
C LEU A 28 3.18 4.05 -0.23
N TYR A 29 3.45 2.95 -0.94
CA TYR A 29 4.47 1.98 -0.52
C TYR A 29 5.91 2.49 -0.67
N LEU A 30 6.17 3.39 -1.63
CA LEU A 30 7.48 4.01 -1.80
C LEU A 30 7.70 5.20 -0.87
N ALA A 31 6.65 5.93 -0.49
CA ALA A 31 6.78 7.11 0.37
C ALA A 31 6.87 6.76 1.86
N THR A 32 6.16 5.72 2.32
CA THR A 32 6.07 5.43 3.76
C THR A 32 7.43 5.09 4.41
N PRO A 33 8.29 4.22 3.85
CA PRO A 33 9.58 3.93 4.50
C PRO A 33 10.51 5.16 4.60
N PRO A 34 10.73 5.97 3.55
CA PRO A 34 11.50 7.21 3.68
C PRO A 34 10.97 8.17 4.76
N VAL A 35 9.63 8.30 4.88
CA VAL A 35 9.02 9.12 5.93
C VAL A 35 9.41 8.64 7.32
N PHE A 36 9.32 7.33 7.59
CA PHE A 36 9.76 6.75 8.87
C PHE A 36 11.25 6.96 9.14
N ALA A 37 12.10 6.80 8.13
CA ALA A 37 13.53 7.03 8.25
C ALA A 37 13.85 8.50 8.59
N VAL A 38 13.16 9.46 7.96
CA VAL A 38 13.30 10.89 8.25
C VAL A 38 12.84 11.21 9.67
N ILE A 39 11.69 10.68 10.10
CA ILE A 39 11.18 10.88 11.46
C ILE A 39 12.17 10.30 12.50
N ALA A 40 12.64 9.06 12.30
CA ALA A 40 13.60 8.44 13.21
C ALA A 40 14.92 9.22 13.28
N LYS A 41 15.41 9.73 12.14
CA LYS A 41 16.58 10.60 12.08
C LYS A 41 16.37 11.91 12.84
N ALA A 42 15.19 12.53 12.71
CA ALA A 42 14.84 13.77 13.39
C ALA A 42 14.73 13.58 14.92
N LEU A 43 14.32 12.40 15.38
CA LEU A 43 14.30 12.04 16.80
C LEU A 43 15.69 11.75 17.39
N GLY A 44 16.71 11.56 16.54
CA GLY A 44 18.11 11.51 16.92
C GLY A 44 18.85 10.24 16.46
N GLN A 45 20.18 10.30 16.45
CA GLN A 45 21.05 9.21 15.97
C GLN A 45 20.82 7.89 16.73
N LYS A 46 20.54 7.96 18.03
CA LYS A 46 20.27 6.77 18.85
C LYS A 46 18.94 6.09 18.48
N VAL A 47 17.94 6.84 18.00
CA VAL A 47 16.63 6.31 17.61
C VAL A 47 16.74 5.58 16.27
N ILE A 48 17.36 6.20 15.26
CA ILE A 48 17.54 5.56 13.94
C ILE A 48 18.45 4.33 13.98
N ALA A 49 19.42 4.29 14.90
CA ALA A 49 20.29 3.12 15.11
C ALA A 49 19.68 2.07 16.05
N SER A 50 18.51 2.33 16.66
CA SER A 50 17.91 1.44 17.64
C SER A 50 17.46 0.12 17.01
N PRO A 51 17.76 -1.04 17.61
CA PRO A 51 17.29 -2.34 17.11
C PRO A 51 15.76 -2.43 17.08
N TYR A 52 15.06 -1.71 17.97
CA TYR A 52 13.59 -1.65 17.96
C TYR A 52 13.05 -0.95 16.72
N PHE A 53 13.62 0.20 16.37
CA PHE A 53 13.26 0.91 15.14
C PHE A 53 13.62 0.07 13.91
N LEU A 54 14.86 -0.43 13.83
CA LEU A 54 15.32 -1.21 12.68
C LEU A 54 14.47 -2.48 12.45
N SER A 55 14.06 -3.17 13.50
CA SER A 55 13.19 -4.35 13.39
C SER A 55 11.79 -3.99 12.88
N GLY A 56 11.15 -2.96 13.48
CA GLY A 56 9.85 -2.48 13.02
C GLY A 56 9.89 -1.92 11.59
N PHE A 57 10.98 -1.23 11.25
CA PHE A 57 11.24 -0.69 9.92
C PHE A 57 11.46 -1.80 8.89
N ALA A 58 12.22 -2.85 9.23
CA ALA A 58 12.40 -4.01 8.36
C ALA A 58 11.06 -4.72 8.08
N VAL A 59 10.21 -4.86 9.10
CA VAL A 59 8.85 -5.42 8.94
C VAL A 59 8.01 -4.54 8.00
N LEU A 60 8.02 -3.21 8.17
CA LEU A 60 7.34 -2.28 7.26
C LEU A 60 7.83 -2.44 5.82
N VAL A 61 9.14 -2.43 5.59
CA VAL A 61 9.72 -2.56 4.24
C VAL A 61 9.33 -3.90 3.62
N GLY A 62 9.43 -5.00 4.36
CA GLY A 62 9.05 -6.33 3.88
C GLY A 62 7.57 -6.42 3.50
N LEU A 63 6.69 -5.83 4.31
CA LEU A 63 5.25 -5.85 4.05
C LEU A 63 4.86 -4.90 2.91
N CYS A 64 5.48 -3.72 2.80
CA CYS A 64 5.34 -2.85 1.65
C CYS A 64 5.78 -3.56 0.35
N PHE A 65 6.86 -4.33 0.38
CA PHE A 65 7.31 -5.13 -0.76
C PHE A 65 6.28 -6.19 -1.16
N VAL A 66 5.79 -6.99 -0.21
CA VAL A 66 4.75 -8.01 -0.47
C VAL A 66 3.47 -7.38 -1.01
N SER A 67 2.98 -6.31 -0.38
CA SER A 67 1.80 -5.57 -0.85
C SER A 67 2.01 -4.99 -2.25
N GLY A 68 3.20 -4.47 -2.54
CA GLY A 68 3.59 -3.98 -3.85
C GLY A 68 3.55 -5.08 -4.92
N VAL A 69 4.16 -6.25 -4.64
CA VAL A 69 4.11 -7.41 -5.55
C VAL A 69 2.68 -7.87 -5.79
N CYS A 70 1.84 -7.94 -4.76
CA CYS A 70 0.43 -8.31 -4.90
C CYS A 70 -0.37 -7.30 -5.75
N ALA A 71 -0.13 -6.00 -5.56
CA ALA A 71 -0.71 -4.96 -6.39
C ALA A 71 -0.22 -5.09 -7.85
N SER A 72 1.08 -5.25 -8.07
CA SER A 72 1.68 -5.44 -9.40
C SER A 72 1.15 -6.67 -10.12
N TRP A 73 0.97 -7.79 -9.41
CA TRP A 73 0.37 -8.99 -9.99
C TRP A 73 -1.07 -8.76 -10.42
N PHE A 74 -1.88 -8.07 -9.59
CA PHE A 74 -3.24 -7.70 -9.97
C PHE A 74 -3.25 -6.80 -11.21
N MET A 75 -2.41 -5.77 -11.24
CA MET A 75 -2.29 -4.85 -12.39
C MET A 75 -1.88 -5.59 -13.66
N GLY A 76 -0.89 -6.49 -13.57
CA GLY A 76 -0.41 -7.31 -14.69
C GLY A 76 -1.50 -8.15 -15.36
N ARG A 77 -2.48 -8.63 -14.60
CA ARG A 77 -3.61 -9.41 -15.15
C ARG A 77 -4.58 -8.59 -16.02
N HIS A 78 -4.55 -7.26 -15.90
CA HIS A 78 -5.50 -6.36 -16.56
C HIS A 78 -4.85 -5.35 -17.52
N LEU A 79 -3.52 -5.23 -17.55
CA LEU A 79 -2.80 -4.29 -18.41
C LEU A 79 -2.95 -4.54 -19.91
N ASN A 80 -3.22 -5.79 -20.33
CA ASN A 80 -3.25 -6.17 -21.75
C ASN A 80 -4.61 -6.76 -22.19
N ARG A 81 -5.71 -6.34 -21.54
CA ARG A 81 -7.08 -6.80 -21.85
C ARG A 81 -7.82 -5.86 -22.79
N SER A 82 -8.77 -6.41 -23.56
CA SER A 82 -9.65 -5.62 -24.42
C SER A 82 -10.83 -5.10 -23.59
N TRP A 83 -10.87 -3.80 -23.37
CA TRP A 83 -11.85 -3.15 -22.48
C TRP A 83 -13.22 -2.89 -23.16
N GLU A 84 -13.51 -3.52 -24.31
CA GLU A 84 -14.57 -3.08 -25.22
C GLU A 84 -15.99 -3.60 -24.95
N THR A 85 -16.23 -4.65 -24.15
CA THR A 85 -17.53 -4.92 -23.45
C THR A 85 -17.53 -6.31 -22.81
N GLY A 86 -18.02 -6.44 -21.57
CA GLY A 86 -18.14 -7.72 -20.83
C GLY A 86 -17.00 -8.01 -19.85
N GLU A 87 -15.74 -7.71 -20.23
CA GLU A 87 -14.58 -7.93 -19.35
C GLU A 87 -14.46 -6.93 -18.19
N SER A 88 -15.20 -5.81 -18.23
CA SER A 88 -15.26 -4.85 -17.12
C SER A 88 -15.97 -5.40 -15.88
N VAL A 89 -16.90 -6.35 -16.05
CA VAL A 89 -17.61 -7.02 -14.95
C VAL A 89 -16.66 -7.88 -14.13
N ASP A 90 -15.67 -8.50 -14.78
CA ASP A 90 -14.59 -9.25 -14.12
C ASP A 90 -13.65 -8.33 -13.34
N TRP A 91 -13.37 -7.13 -13.84
CA TRP A 91 -12.58 -6.13 -13.12
C TRP A 91 -13.27 -5.72 -11.83
N ASP A 92 -14.56 -5.37 -11.86
CA ASP A 92 -15.27 -4.94 -10.65
C ASP A 92 -15.40 -6.07 -9.62
N ALA A 93 -15.65 -7.30 -10.07
CA ALA A 93 -15.71 -8.48 -9.20
C ALA A 93 -14.34 -8.81 -8.57
N ASP A 94 -13.26 -8.77 -9.35
CA ASP A 94 -11.92 -8.96 -8.80
C ASP A 94 -11.55 -7.76 -7.90
N ALA A 95 -11.87 -6.53 -8.34
CA ALA A 95 -11.59 -5.28 -7.64
C ALA A 95 -12.18 -5.22 -6.23
N SER A 96 -13.42 -5.70 -6.11
CA SER A 96 -14.18 -5.76 -4.87
C SER A 96 -13.87 -6.98 -4.00
N ASN A 97 -13.02 -7.91 -4.48
CA ASN A 97 -12.67 -9.12 -3.75
C ASN A 97 -12.06 -8.81 -2.38
N LEU A 98 -12.79 -9.19 -1.33
CA LEU A 98 -12.42 -8.99 0.07
C LEU A 98 -11.09 -9.63 0.42
N ARG A 99 -10.77 -10.83 -0.10
CA ARG A 99 -9.50 -11.52 0.19
C ARG A 99 -8.32 -10.70 -0.32
N ARG A 100 -8.45 -10.12 -1.52
CA ARG A 100 -7.40 -9.31 -2.13
C ARG A 100 -7.27 -7.97 -1.43
N ARG A 101 -8.38 -7.27 -1.18
CA ARG A 101 -8.42 -6.04 -0.34
C ARG A 101 -7.79 -6.30 1.01
N PHE A 102 -8.10 -7.44 1.64
CA PHE A 102 -7.50 -7.83 2.90
C PHE A 102 -5.98 -7.96 2.76
N LEU A 103 -5.50 -8.70 1.76
CA LEU A 103 -4.08 -9.00 1.61
C LEU A 103 -3.21 -7.73 1.45
N HIS A 104 -3.44 -6.88 0.45
CA HIS A 104 -2.51 -5.73 0.24
C HIS A 104 -2.78 -4.56 1.18
N HIS A 105 -4.03 -4.37 1.65
CA HIS A 105 -4.39 -3.27 2.54
C HIS A 105 -4.03 -3.56 3.99
N TYR A 106 -4.37 -4.74 4.52
CA TYR A 106 -4.10 -5.05 5.93
C TYR A 106 -2.63 -5.39 6.18
N LEU A 107 -1.90 -5.97 5.20
CA LEU A 107 -0.45 -6.14 5.33
C LEU A 107 0.25 -4.78 5.41
N TYR A 108 -0.20 -3.80 4.63
CA TYR A 108 0.31 -2.43 4.74
C TYR A 108 0.05 -1.84 6.14
N TRP A 109 -1.19 -1.92 6.63
CA TRP A 109 -1.53 -1.40 7.97
C TRP A 109 -0.77 -2.11 9.09
N PHE A 110 -0.59 -3.42 8.98
CA PHE A 110 0.20 -4.18 9.93
C PHE A 110 1.68 -3.73 9.93
N GLY A 111 2.25 -3.49 8.75
CA GLY A 111 3.59 -2.92 8.62
C GLY A 111 3.70 -1.52 9.23
N LEU A 112 2.68 -0.69 9.03
CA LEU A 112 2.61 0.65 9.61
C LEU A 112 2.58 0.60 11.15
N VAL A 113 1.74 -0.27 11.72
CA VAL A 113 1.66 -0.48 13.17
C VAL A 113 2.98 -1.02 13.72
N ALA A 114 3.61 -1.98 13.05
CA ALA A 114 4.90 -2.54 13.45
C ALA A 114 6.03 -1.50 13.45
N ALA A 115 6.13 -0.67 12.40
CA ALA A 115 7.10 0.41 12.36
C ALA A 115 6.81 1.49 13.38
N LEU A 116 5.54 1.84 13.62
CA LEU A 116 5.17 2.81 14.64
C LEU A 116 5.51 2.30 16.05
N ALA A 117 5.21 1.05 16.35
CA ALA A 117 5.56 0.42 17.62
C ALA A 117 7.08 0.38 17.82
N GLY A 118 7.84 0.00 16.77
CA GLY A 118 9.31 0.01 16.80
C GLY A 118 9.89 1.41 17.01
N LEU A 119 9.32 2.43 16.36
CA LEU A 119 9.71 3.83 16.50
C LEU A 119 9.43 4.35 17.91
N ILE A 120 8.25 4.07 18.47
CA ILE A 120 7.87 4.47 19.84
C ILE A 120 8.78 3.78 20.85
N ALA A 121 9.00 2.47 20.72
CA ALA A 121 9.90 1.72 21.59
C ALA A 121 11.34 2.27 21.52
N ALA A 122 11.82 2.61 20.32
CA ALA A 122 13.12 3.24 20.14
C ALA A 122 13.18 4.63 20.80
N ALA A 123 12.15 5.45 20.68
CA ALA A 123 12.09 6.78 21.28
C ALA A 123 12.06 6.73 22.82
N ILE A 124 11.37 5.76 23.41
CA ILE A 124 11.29 5.58 24.88
C ILE A 124 12.60 5.02 25.44
N THR A 125 13.25 4.11 24.72
CA THR A 125 14.47 3.42 25.19
C THR A 125 15.76 4.13 24.82
N ALA A 126 15.73 5.06 23.87
CA ALA A 126 16.90 5.86 23.53
C ALA A 126 17.23 6.81 24.70
N PRO A 127 18.45 6.75 25.26
CA PRO A 127 18.85 7.69 26.29
C PRO A 127 18.89 9.10 25.69
N ALA A 128 18.56 10.10 26.52
CA ALA A 128 18.42 11.49 26.11
C ALA A 128 19.57 11.98 25.18
N PRO A 129 19.27 12.85 24.20
CA PRO A 129 20.31 13.49 23.40
C PRO A 129 21.23 14.27 24.35
N THR A 130 22.51 13.92 24.31
CA THR A 130 23.60 14.64 25.00
C THR A 130 24.03 15.83 24.16
#